data_AF-A0A9R0E6S5-F1
#
_entry.id   AF-A0A9R0E6S5-F1
#
_cell.length_a   1.000
_cell.length_b   1.000
_cell.length_c   1.000
_cell.angle_alpha   90.00
_cell.angle_beta   90.00
_cell.angle_gamma   90.00
#
_symmetry.space_group_name_H-M   'P 1'
#
loop_
_entity.id
_entity.type
_entity.pdbx_description
1 polymer ?
#
loop_
_entity_poly.entity_id
_entity_poly.type
_entity_poly.pdbx_seq_one_letter_code
_entity_poly.pdbx_strand_id
1 'polypeptide(L)'
;MVSLKSLIFFACVLAVKANFCTKETYGDTSEDYDVLLRPIILLKPDVANLTVTIPKVPECPHGAAGVKALACDDDAWPTIEFKNLTEFNVQRHGDLKTAGHVFIAIHCLKTP
;
A
#
# COMPACT_ATOMS: atom_id res chain seq x y z
N MET A 1 5.84 -58.46 16.84
CA MET A 1 4.96 -57.27 17.04
C MET A 1 5.88 -56.07 17.24
N VAL A 2 5.97 -55.15 16.27
CA VAL A 2 6.81 -53.94 16.39
C VAL A 2 5.87 -52.75 16.58
N SER A 3 6.11 -51.95 17.61
CA SER A 3 5.18 -50.89 18.05
C SER A 3 5.28 -49.66 17.13
N LEU A 4 4.31 -49.50 16.23
CA LEU A 4 4.21 -48.33 15.36
C LEU A 4 3.40 -47.21 16.06
N LYS A 5 4.05 -46.52 17.01
CA LYS A 5 3.56 -45.31 17.70
C LYS A 5 4.77 -44.38 17.91
N SER A 6 4.78 -43.09 17.59
CA SER A 6 3.68 -42.19 17.18
C SER A 6 4.14 -41.18 16.12
N LEU A 7 3.18 -40.50 15.50
CA LEU A 7 3.39 -39.39 14.57
C LEU A 7 4.28 -38.28 15.17
N ILE A 8 5.22 -37.78 14.38
CA ILE A 8 5.69 -36.40 14.46
C ILE A 8 5.73 -35.83 13.03
N PHE A 9 4.57 -35.41 12.52
CA PHE A 9 4.52 -34.43 11.44
C PHE A 9 4.44 -33.05 12.08
N PHE A 10 5.61 -32.47 12.35
CA PHE A 10 5.72 -31.09 12.81
C PHE A 10 5.44 -30.18 11.60
N ALA A 11 4.15 -30.00 11.28
CA ALA A 11 3.69 -29.05 10.29
C ALA A 11 3.95 -27.64 10.81
N CYS A 12 5.20 -27.18 10.64
CA CYS A 12 5.55 -25.78 10.81
C CYS A 12 4.92 -25.02 9.64
N VAL A 13 3.63 -24.73 9.78
CA VAL A 13 2.94 -23.76 8.93
C VAL A 13 3.58 -22.42 9.24
N LEU A 14 4.59 -22.08 8.44
CA LEU A 14 5.07 -20.72 8.34
C LEU A 14 3.86 -19.89 7.91
N ALA A 15 3.25 -19.22 8.88
CA ALA A 15 2.19 -18.26 8.62
C ALA A 15 2.82 -17.10 7.86
N VAL A 16 2.83 -17.22 6.52
CA VAL A 16 3.13 -16.12 5.62
C VAL A 16 2.07 -15.08 5.91
N LYS A 17 2.44 -14.05 6.68
CA LYS A 17 1.55 -12.97 7.06
C LYS A 17 1.07 -12.32 5.77
N ALA A 18 -0.22 -12.46 5.48
CA ALA A 18 -0.80 -11.95 4.24
C ALA A 18 -0.92 -10.44 4.38
N ASN A 19 -0.13 -9.69 3.61
CA ASN A 19 -0.28 -8.25 3.54
C ASN A 19 -1.52 -7.94 2.67
N PHE A 20 -2.55 -7.38 3.29
CA PHE A 20 -3.77 -6.97 2.62
C PHE A 20 -3.58 -5.58 2.00
N CYS A 21 -3.53 -5.49 0.67
CA CYS A 21 -3.01 -4.32 -0.04
C CYS A 21 -4.01 -3.75 -1.04
N THR A 22 -4.71 -2.67 -0.67
CA THR A 22 -5.61 -1.96 -1.59
C THR A 22 -4.81 -1.01 -2.47
N LYS A 23 -5.05 -1.09 -3.78
CA LYS A 23 -4.50 -0.20 -4.80
C LYS A 23 -5.63 0.70 -5.30
N GLU A 24 -5.37 2.00 -5.38
CA GLU A 24 -6.25 2.95 -6.07
C GLU A 24 -5.47 3.88 -7.00
N THR A 25 -6.18 4.47 -7.96
CA THR A 25 -5.60 5.37 -8.96
C THR A 25 -6.47 6.59 -9.22
N TYR A 26 -5.86 7.76 -9.43
CA TYR A 26 -6.55 9.00 -9.79
C TYR A 26 -5.82 9.71 -10.94
N GLY A 27 -6.58 10.26 -11.89
CA GLY A 27 -6.03 10.86 -13.11
C GLY A 27 -5.68 9.81 -14.17
N ASP A 28 -4.92 10.22 -15.18
CA ASP A 28 -4.44 9.30 -16.23
C ASP A 28 -3.20 8.56 -15.73
N THR A 29 -3.22 7.23 -15.81
CA THR A 29 -2.07 6.38 -15.51
C THR A 29 -1.90 5.27 -16.56
N SER A 30 -2.34 5.54 -17.80
CA SER A 30 -2.38 4.56 -18.89
C SER A 30 -1.04 4.32 -19.58
N GLU A 31 -0.08 5.24 -19.45
CA GLU A 31 1.27 5.10 -20.00
C GLU A 31 2.34 4.77 -18.92
N ASP A 32 3.56 4.46 -19.37
CA ASP A 32 4.49 3.60 -18.60
C ASP A 32 5.45 4.28 -17.60
N TYR A 33 5.54 5.61 -17.51
CA TYR A 33 6.54 6.25 -16.62
C TYR A 33 5.96 6.71 -15.28
N ASP A 34 6.33 6.00 -14.22
CA ASP A 34 5.97 6.25 -12.84
C ASP A 34 7.20 6.72 -12.05
N VAL A 35 7.10 7.88 -11.39
CA VAL A 35 8.07 8.31 -10.37
C VAL A 35 7.61 7.76 -9.02
N LEU A 36 8.34 6.78 -8.48
CA LEU A 36 8.09 6.25 -7.13
C LEU A 36 8.50 7.27 -6.07
N LEU A 37 7.54 7.73 -5.27
CA LEU A 37 7.83 8.62 -4.16
C LEU A 37 8.48 7.85 -3.01
N ARG A 38 9.51 8.46 -2.44
CA ARG A 38 10.21 8.01 -1.24
C ARG A 38 10.30 9.17 -0.25
N PRO A 39 10.18 8.92 1.06
CA PRO A 39 10.02 7.62 1.71
C PRO A 39 8.61 7.02 1.58
N ILE A 40 8.51 5.73 1.89
CA ILE A 40 7.22 5.04 2.14
C ILE A 40 6.57 5.68 3.36
N ILE A 41 5.26 5.91 3.32
CA ILE A 41 4.53 6.48 4.46
C ILE A 41 4.15 5.35 5.41
N LEU A 42 4.56 5.48 6.68
CA LEU A 42 4.25 4.51 7.74
C LEU A 42 2.87 4.82 8.34
N LEU A 43 1.95 3.85 8.26
CA LEU A 43 0.68 3.88 8.97
C LEU A 43 0.92 3.39 10.41
N LYS A 44 0.82 4.29 11.38
CA LYS A 44 1.10 3.96 12.79
C LYS A 44 0.06 2.99 13.36
N PRO A 45 0.44 2.12 14.32
CA PRO A 45 -0.52 1.39 15.15
C PRO A 45 -1.58 2.31 15.76
N ASP A 46 -2.76 1.76 16.00
CA ASP A 46 -3.94 2.42 16.61
C ASP A 46 -4.52 3.62 15.82
N VAL A 47 -3.91 4.01 14.68
CA VAL A 47 -4.38 5.11 13.82
C VAL A 47 -5.21 4.56 12.66
N ALA A 48 -6.53 4.62 12.78
CA ALA A 48 -7.45 4.14 11.75
C ALA A 48 -7.46 5.00 10.48
N ASN A 49 -7.34 6.32 10.59
CA ASN A 49 -7.50 7.25 9.47
C ASN A 49 -6.24 8.11 9.27
N LEU A 50 -5.78 8.22 8.03
CA LEU A 50 -4.70 9.13 7.63
C LEU A 50 -5.05 9.87 6.34
N THR A 51 -4.98 11.19 6.35
CA THR A 51 -4.93 11.98 5.11
C THR A 51 -3.48 12.07 4.65
N VAL A 52 -3.25 11.75 3.38
CA VAL A 52 -1.95 11.76 2.73
C VAL A 52 -1.92 12.88 1.71
N THR A 53 -1.01 13.84 1.92
CA THR A 53 -0.72 14.92 0.96
C THR A 53 0.54 14.57 0.16
N ILE A 54 0.42 14.64 -1.15
CA ILE A 54 1.49 14.33 -2.10
C ILE A 54 2.26 15.63 -2.40
N PRO A 55 3.59 15.67 -2.19
CA PRO A 55 4.38 16.85 -2.53
C PRO A 55 4.50 17.02 -4.05
N LYS A 56 4.84 18.23 -4.50
CA LYS A 56 5.26 18.43 -5.90
C LYS A 56 6.50 17.60 -6.20
N VAL A 57 6.53 17.02 -7.40
CA VAL A 57 7.59 16.10 -7.87
C VAL A 57 8.44 16.81 -8.92
N PRO A 58 9.69 17.23 -8.60
CA PRO A 58 10.57 17.88 -9.56
C PRO A 58 10.86 17.03 -10.81
N GLU A 59 10.82 15.71 -10.68
CA GLU A 59 11.01 14.73 -11.74
C GLU A 59 9.82 14.66 -12.74
N CYS A 60 8.71 15.36 -12.45
CA CYS A 60 7.60 15.58 -13.38
C CYS A 60 7.65 17.01 -13.97
N PRO A 61 8.57 17.35 -14.91
CA PRO A 61 8.75 18.75 -15.37
C PRO A 61 7.54 19.34 -16.10
N HIS A 62 6.69 18.48 -16.67
CA HIS A 62 5.43 18.87 -17.35
C HIS A 62 4.19 18.70 -16.45
N GLY A 63 4.37 18.33 -15.17
CA GLY A 63 3.30 18.06 -14.22
C GLY A 63 2.91 16.59 -14.10
N ALA A 64 2.04 16.29 -13.14
CA ALA A 64 1.48 14.96 -12.91
C ALA A 64 0.22 14.73 -13.76
N ALA A 65 0.18 13.63 -14.50
CA ALA A 65 -0.99 13.14 -15.22
C ALA A 65 -1.92 12.32 -14.31
N GLY A 66 -1.33 11.57 -13.38
CA GLY A 66 -2.05 10.71 -12.46
C GLY A 66 -1.21 10.21 -11.29
N VAL A 67 -1.87 9.46 -10.40
CA VAL A 67 -1.28 8.89 -9.20
C VAL A 67 -1.78 7.47 -9.01
N LYS A 68 -0.89 6.58 -8.58
CA LYS A 68 -1.21 5.24 -8.07
C LYS A 68 -0.81 5.20 -6.60
N ALA A 69 -1.75 4.88 -5.71
CA ALA A 69 -1.48 4.63 -4.30
C ALA A 69 -1.69 3.14 -3.99
N LEU A 70 -0.84 2.57 -3.15
CA LEU A 70 -0.95 1.21 -2.64
C LEU A 70 -0.80 1.27 -1.12
N ALA A 71 -1.88 1.01 -0.39
CA ALA A 71 -1.90 0.93 1.06
C ALA A 71 -1.97 -0.53 1.47
N CYS A 72 -1.02 -0.98 2.28
CA CYS A 72 -0.92 -2.35 2.78
C CYS A 72 -1.04 -2.38 4.31
N ASP A 73 -1.76 -3.39 4.80
CA ASP A 73 -1.89 -3.71 6.22
C ASP A 73 -1.64 -5.20 6.49
N ASP A 74 -1.39 -5.55 7.74
CA ASP A 74 -1.12 -6.93 8.16
C ASP A 74 -2.40 -7.69 8.57
N ASP A 75 -3.51 -7.00 8.85
CA ASP A 75 -4.72 -7.57 9.47
C ASP A 75 -5.97 -7.52 8.57
N ALA A 76 -6.22 -6.42 7.86
CA ALA A 76 -7.37 -6.27 6.96
C ALA A 76 -7.07 -5.33 5.79
N TRP A 77 -7.79 -5.49 4.68
CA TRP A 77 -7.68 -4.60 3.51
C TRP A 77 -8.01 -3.16 3.90
N PRO A 78 -7.09 -2.19 3.77
CA PRO A 78 -7.40 -0.77 3.98
C PRO A 78 -8.27 -0.25 2.82
N THR A 79 -8.89 0.92 2.99
CA THR A 79 -9.55 1.66 1.91
C THR A 79 -8.71 2.87 1.53
N ILE A 80 -8.69 3.22 0.25
CA ILE A 80 -8.09 4.45 -0.26
C ILE A 80 -9.19 5.27 -0.93
N GLU A 81 -9.23 6.58 -0.68
CA GLU A 81 -10.18 7.51 -1.32
C GLU A 81 -9.42 8.75 -1.77
N PHE A 82 -9.26 8.93 -3.10
CA PHE A 82 -8.67 10.13 -3.66
C PHE A 82 -9.67 11.29 -3.68
N LYS A 83 -9.26 12.44 -3.15
CA LYS A 83 -10.00 13.71 -3.29
C LYS A 83 -9.56 14.45 -4.55
N ASN A 84 -8.27 14.39 -4.87
CA ASN A 84 -7.64 14.98 -6.05
C ASN A 84 -6.24 14.37 -6.27
N LEU A 85 -5.55 14.78 -7.34
CA LEU A 85 -4.17 14.35 -7.66
C LEU A 85 -3.12 14.53 -6.54
N THR A 86 -3.38 15.39 -5.56
CA THR A 86 -2.42 15.71 -4.49
C THR A 86 -2.88 15.30 -3.08
N GLU A 87 -4.10 14.77 -2.92
CA GLU A 87 -4.62 14.40 -1.61
C GLU A 87 -5.56 13.18 -1.67
N PHE A 88 -5.30 12.21 -0.80
CA PHE A 88 -6.16 11.05 -0.59
C PHE A 88 -6.25 10.69 0.89
N ASN A 89 -7.33 10.03 1.27
CA ASN A 89 -7.49 9.39 2.58
C ASN A 89 -7.07 7.92 2.50
N VAL A 90 -6.48 7.40 3.56
CA VAL A 90 -6.34 5.98 3.83
C VAL A 90 -7.08 5.65 5.11
N GLN A 91 -7.99 4.69 5.04
CA GLN A 91 -8.69 4.13 6.19
C GLN A 91 -8.22 2.69 6.40
N ARG A 92 -7.54 2.43 7.51
CA ARG A 92 -7.22 1.08 7.99
C ARG A 92 -8.45 0.47 8.64
N HIS A 93 -8.54 -0.86 8.61
CA HIS A 93 -9.60 -1.64 9.23
C HIS A 93 -9.00 -2.76 10.09
N GLY A 94 -9.81 -3.46 10.88
CA GLY A 94 -9.36 -4.56 11.72
C GLY A 94 -8.82 -4.11 13.09
N ASP A 95 -7.79 -4.79 13.58
CA ASP A 95 -7.28 -4.65 14.95
C ASP A 95 -6.28 -3.49 15.16
N LEU A 96 -5.70 -2.99 14.06
CA LEU A 96 -4.78 -1.84 13.97
C LEU A 96 -3.50 -1.93 14.82
N LYS A 97 -3.16 -3.09 15.42
CA LYS A 97 -2.03 -3.22 16.36
C LYS A 97 -0.66 -3.18 15.69
N THR A 98 -0.62 -3.50 14.40
CA THR A 98 0.56 -3.51 13.55
C THR A 98 0.73 -2.15 12.86
N ALA A 99 1.90 -1.93 12.26
CA ALA A 99 2.10 -0.80 11.34
C ALA A 99 1.76 -1.23 9.90
N GLY A 100 1.03 -0.39 9.18
CA GLY A 100 0.80 -0.52 7.75
C GLY A 100 1.73 0.40 6.94
N HIS A 101 1.66 0.32 5.62
CA HIS A 101 2.54 1.08 4.73
C HIS A 101 1.77 1.62 3.52
N VAL A 102 2.09 2.85 3.09
CA VAL A 102 1.56 3.43 1.84
C VAL A 102 2.71 3.74 0.89
N PHE A 103 2.63 3.17 -0.31
CA PHE A 103 3.49 3.44 -1.45
C PHE A 103 2.74 4.33 -2.42
N ILE A 104 3.44 5.30 -3.02
CA ILE A 104 2.86 6.23 -3.99
C ILE A 104 3.75 6.25 -5.23
N ALA A 105 3.14 6.12 -6.40
CA ALA A 105 3.75 6.34 -7.69
C ALA A 105 3.02 7.49 -8.40
N ILE A 106 3.77 8.44 -8.93
CA ILE A 106 3.24 9.57 -9.68
C ILE A 106 3.47 9.31 -11.17
N HIS A 107 2.38 9.22 -11.92
CA HIS A 107 2.44 9.22 -13.36
C HIS A 107 2.58 10.67 -13.83
N CYS A 108 3.67 10.99 -14.51
CA CYS A 108 3.98 12.34 -14.96
C CYS A 108 3.65 12.49 -16.46
N LEU A 109 3.42 13.72 -16.95
CA LEU A 109 3.21 14.00 -18.38
C LEU A 109 4.52 13.85 -19.17
N LYS A 110 4.48 13.17 -20.35
CA LYS A 110 5.66 13.04 -21.24
C LYS A 110 5.94 14.32 -22.03
N THR A 111 4.88 15.03 -22.43
CA THR A 111 4.90 16.32 -23.13
C THR A 111 3.67 17.14 -22.73
N PRO A 112 3.72 18.48 -22.78
CA PRO A 112 2.57 19.35 -22.59
C PRO A 112 1.60 19.33 -23.79
#